data_AF-A0A0P7ZJM3-F1
#
_entry.id   AF-A0A0P7ZJM3-F1
#
_cell.length_a   1.000
_cell.length_b   1.000
_cell.length_c   1.000
_cell.angle_alpha   90.00
_cell.angle_beta   90.00
_cell.angle_gamma   90.00
#
_symmetry.space_group_name_H-M   'P 1'
#
loop_
_entity.id
_entity.type
_entity.pdbx_description
1 polymer ?
#
loop_
_entity_poly.entity_id
_entity_poly.type
_entity_poly.pdbx_seq_one_letter_code
_entity_poly.pdbx_strand_id
1 'polypeptide(L)' 'MSGRARREIQNAGINLAKLMEDISAKFNGTGGGHEGAAGMDASGDVETILAACVGYARNSITKRL' A
#
# COMPACT_ATOMS: atom_id res chain seq x y z
N MET A 1 -8.89 0.46 -5.83
CA MET A 1 -7.50 0.03 -6.16
C MET A 1 -7.26 -1.38 -5.65
N SER A 2 -6.52 -2.20 -6.39
CA SER A 2 -6.07 -3.53 -5.94
C SER A 2 -4.58 -3.69 -6.20
N GLY A 3 -3.88 -4.35 -5.27
CA GLY A 3 -2.43 -4.56 -5.32
C GLY A 3 -2.07 -6.04 -5.17
N ARG A 4 -0.98 -6.45 -5.81
CA ARG A 4 -0.38 -7.77 -5.70
C ARG A 4 1.14 -7.62 -5.59
N ALA A 5 1.77 -8.42 -4.73
CA ALA A 5 3.21 -8.44 -4.54
C ALA A 5 3.73 -9.87 -4.57
N ARG A 6 4.81 -10.09 -5.31
CA ARG A 6 5.55 -11.36 -5.29
C ARG A 6 6.20 -11.57 -3.92
N ARG A 7 6.52 -12.81 -3.59
CA ARG A 7 7.15 -13.16 -2.30
C ARG A 7 8.47 -12.41 -2.08
N GLU A 8 9.28 -12.22 -3.13
CA GLU A 8 10.53 -11.46 -3.06
C GLU A 8 10.33 -10.01 -2.57
N ILE A 9 9.27 -9.36 -3.03
CA ILE A 9 8.92 -7.99 -2.65
C ILE A 9 8.37 -7.92 -1.22
N GLN A 10 7.58 -8.94 -0.83
CA GLN A 10 7.12 -9.07 0.55
C GLN A 10 8.31 -9.26 1.51
N ASN A 11 9.26 -10.13 1.15
CA ASN A 11 10.49 -10.35 1.90
C ASN A 11 11.38 -9.10 1.96
N ALA A 12 11.34 -8.24 0.93
CA ALA A 12 12.01 -6.95 0.92
C ALA A 12 11.37 -5.89 1.83
N GLY A 13 10.22 -6.20 2.47
CA GLY A 13 9.60 -5.36 3.50
C GLY A 13 8.21 -4.82 3.15
N ILE A 14 7.68 -5.09 1.95
CA ILE A 14 6.33 -4.67 1.58
C ILE A 14 5.27 -5.53 2.28
N ASN A 15 4.33 -4.88 2.95
CA ASN A 15 3.08 -5.49 3.39
C ASN A 15 1.91 -4.72 2.77
N LEU A 16 1.25 -5.31 1.77
CA LEU A 16 0.17 -4.63 1.05
C LEU A 16 -1.09 -4.44 1.88
N ALA A 17 -1.38 -5.32 2.84
CA ALA A 17 -2.53 -5.17 3.73
C ALA A 17 -2.41 -3.88 4.55
N LYS A 18 -1.27 -3.68 5.20
CA LYS A 18 -0.98 -2.46 5.98
C LYS A 18 -0.94 -1.20 5.13
N LEU A 19 -0.26 -1.26 3.98
CA LEU A 19 -0.20 -0.11 3.07
C LEU A 19 -1.61 0.33 2.66
N MET A 20 -2.46 -0.60 2.23
CA MET A 20 -3.81 -0.28 1.76
C MET A 20 -4.72 0.17 2.92
N GLU A 21 -4.60 -0.42 4.11
CA GLU A 21 -5.27 0.04 5.34
C GLU A 21 -4.89 1.50 5.68
N ASP A 22 -3.59 1.79 5.82
CA ASP A 22 -3.07 3.10 6.22
C ASP A 22 -3.44 4.20 5.20
N ILE A 23 -3.29 3.91 3.90
CA ILE A 23 -3.61 4.87 2.85
C ILE A 23 -5.12 5.10 2.76
N SER A 24 -5.94 4.04 2.78
CA SER A 24 -7.40 4.19 2.71
C SER A 24 -7.95 5.06 3.85
N ALA A 25 -7.47 4.86 5.09
CA ALA A 25 -7.86 5.64 6.24
C ALA A 25 -7.51 7.13 6.08
N LYS A 26 -6.36 7.44 5.47
CA LYS A 26 -5.95 8.83 5.18
C LYS A 26 -6.85 9.51 4.14
N PHE A 27 -7.46 8.74 3.25
CA PHE A 27 -8.28 9.25 2.14
C PHE A 27 -9.75 8.85 2.26
N ASN A 28 -10.27 8.77 3.49
CA ASN A 28 -11.69 8.54 3.80
C ASN A 28 -12.27 7.30 3.08
N GLY A 29 -11.53 6.19 3.09
CA GLY A 29 -11.99 4.92 2.52
C GLY A 29 -11.63 3.74 3.41
N THR A 30 -11.85 2.54 2.87
CA THR A 30 -11.51 1.27 3.51
C THR A 30 -10.48 0.49 2.72
N GLY A 31 -9.63 -0.26 3.43
CA GLY A 31 -8.54 -1.02 2.81
C GLY A 31 -8.08 -2.17 3.68
N GLY A 32 -7.49 -3.18 3.04
CA GLY A 32 -6.99 -4.38 3.71
C GLY A 32 -6.82 -5.58 2.79
N GLY A 33 -6.55 -6.73 3.39
CA GLY A 33 -6.33 -8.00 2.70
C GLY A 33 -5.17 -8.79 3.29
N HIS A 34 -4.39 -9.46 2.43
CA HIS A 34 -3.17 -10.18 2.80
C HIS A 34 -1.90 -9.44 2.38
N GLU A 35 -0.78 -9.74 3.03
CA GLU A 35 0.52 -9.10 2.79
C GLU A 35 0.95 -9.09 1.31
N GLY A 36 0.61 -10.14 0.55
CA GLY A 36 0.88 -10.24 -0.89
C GLY A 36 -0.28 -9.83 -1.81
N ALA A 37 -1.47 -9.58 -1.27
CA ALA A 37 -2.66 -9.28 -2.07
C ALA A 37 -3.70 -8.52 -1.23
N ALA A 38 -3.88 -7.23 -1.54
CA ALA A 38 -4.78 -6.34 -0.82
C ALA A 38 -5.56 -5.44 -1.79
N GLY A 39 -6.57 -4.75 -1.27
CA GLY A 39 -7.32 -3.74 -2.00
C GLY A 39 -7.73 -2.59 -1.08
N MET A 40 -8.11 -1.48 -1.71
CA MET A 40 -8.72 -0.35 -1.03
C MET A 40 -9.70 0.40 -1.94
N ASP A 41 -10.68 1.02 -1.33
CA ASP A 41 -11.38 2.20 -1.82
C ASP A 41 -10.85 3.45 -1.10
N ALA A 42 -10.95 4.60 -1.75
CA ALA A 42 -10.51 5.89 -1.23
C ALA A 42 -11.17 7.02 -2.04
N SER A 43 -11.30 8.19 -1.42
CA SER A 43 -11.88 9.39 -2.04
C SER A 43 -10.84 10.52 -2.09
N GLY A 44 -10.74 11.19 -3.24
CA GLY A 44 -9.84 12.32 -3.43
C GLY A 44 -9.17 12.32 -4.81
N ASP A 45 -8.15 13.16 -4.94
CA ASP A 45 -7.34 13.23 -6.16
C ASP A 45 -6.52 11.94 -6.35
N VAL A 46 -6.66 11.33 -7.53
CA VAL A 46 -6.09 10.01 -7.82
C VAL A 46 -4.57 10.03 -7.84
N GLU A 47 -3.96 11.08 -8.38
CA GLU A 47 -2.50 11.21 -8.46
C GLU A 47 -1.88 11.35 -7.06
N THR A 48 -2.53 12.13 -6.19
CA THR A 48 -2.12 12.28 -4.79
C THR A 48 -2.19 10.95 -4.03
N ILE A 49 -3.24 10.16 -4.24
CA ILE A 49 -3.40 8.84 -3.62
C ILE A 49 -2.33 7.87 -4.13
N LEU A 50 -2.09 7.83 -5.44
CA LEU A 50 -1.06 6.99 -6.05
C LEU A 50 0.33 7.35 -5.55
N ALA A 51 0.66 8.64 -5.48
CA ALA A 51 1.93 9.12 -4.95
C ALA A 51 2.14 8.69 -3.49
N ALA A 52 1.09 8.71 -2.68
CA ALA A 52 1.14 8.23 -1.30
C ALA A 52 1.42 6.71 -1.22
N CYS A 53 0.77 5.90 -2.07
CA CYS A 53 1.06 4.46 -2.17
C CYS A 53 2.52 4.19 -2.56
N VAL A 54 3.04 4.88 -3.59
CA VAL A 54 4.43 4.73 -4.06
C VAL A 54 5.42 5.16 -2.97
N GLY A 55 5.15 6.28 -2.29
CA GLY A 55 5.98 6.77 -1.19
C GLY A 55 6.04 5.79 -0.02
N TYR A 56 4.89 5.22 0.37
CA TYR A 56 4.83 4.18 1.41
C TYR A 56 5.67 2.96 1.01
N ALA A 57 5.43 2.42 -0.19
CA ALA A 57 6.15 1.24 -0.67
C ALA A 57 7.66 1.46 -0.72
N ARG A 58 8.12 2.62 -1.21
CA ARG A 58 9.53 3.00 -1.20
C ARG A 58 10.12 2.98 0.20
N ASN A 59 9.43 3.61 1.17
CA ASN A 59 9.89 3.68 2.56
C ASN A 59 9.91 2.31 3.26
N SER A 60 9.01 1.41 2.89
CA SER A 60 8.97 0.04 3.43
C SER A 60 10.18 -0.80 2.99
N ILE A 61 10.71 -0.56 1.78
CA ILE A 61 11.87 -1.28 1.26
C ILE A 61 13.19 -0.66 1.76
N THR A 62 13.30 0.68 1.79
CA THR A 62 14.56 1.36 2.16
C THR A 62 14.92 1.23 3.63
N LYS A 63 13.95 1.02 4.53
CA LYS A 63 14.22 0.83 5.96
C LYS A 63 14.96 -0.48 6.31
N ARG A 64 15.20 -1.36 5.33
CA ARG A 64 15.94 -2.63 5.50
C ARG A 64 17.35 -2.62 4.90
N LEU A 65 17.74 -1.54 4.21
CA LEU A 65 19.09 -1.32 3.67
C LEU A 65 19.86 -0.36 4.58
#